data_AF-A0A2D9H1H9-F1
#
_entry.id   AF-A0A2D9H1H9-F1
#
_cell.length_a   1.000
_cell.length_b   1.000
_cell.length_c   1.000
_cell.angle_alpha   90.00
_cell.angle_beta   90.00
_cell.angle_gamma   90.00
#
_symmetry.space_group_name_H-M   'P 1'
#
loop_
_entity.id
_entity.type
_entity.pdbx_description
1 polymer ?
#
loop_
_entity_poly.entity_id
_entity_poly.type
_entity_poly.pdbx_seq_one_letter_code
_entity_poly.pdbx_strand_id
1 'polypeptide(L)'
;MPATVRDHSLAGHGDHSPSEAIAELEDRAGHEGHDTGSMPGMLTSAQLASLEEASDQEFTALWLELMIAHHEGAVEMARAQQATGTFRPAVELAEQIEESQTVEIETMRGLLG
;
A
#
# COMPACT_ATOMS: atom_id res chain seq x y z
N MET A 1 18.46 1.56 -30.49
CA MET A 1 17.25 1.89 -29.71
C MET A 1 16.05 1.85 -30.64
N PRO A 2 14.98 1.08 -30.36
CA PRO A 2 13.86 0.88 -31.28
C PRO A 2 12.92 2.10 -31.34
N ALA A 3 12.25 2.27 -32.48
CA ALA A 3 11.52 3.46 -32.91
C ALA A 3 10.08 3.57 -32.34
N THR A 4 9.87 3.22 -31.07
CA THR A 4 8.55 3.31 -30.42
C THR A 4 8.39 4.55 -29.53
N VAL A 5 9.40 5.43 -29.43
CA VAL A 5 9.38 6.64 -28.58
C VAL A 5 9.22 7.91 -29.44
N ARG A 6 8.18 7.99 -30.29
CA ARG A 6 7.98 9.22 -31.09
C ARG A 6 6.55 9.59 -31.48
N ASP A 7 5.53 9.09 -30.78
CA ASP A 7 4.13 9.35 -31.15
C ASP A 7 3.23 9.94 -30.04
N HIS A 8 3.76 10.80 -29.17
CA HIS A 8 2.94 11.56 -28.22
C HIS A 8 3.11 13.08 -28.33
N SER A 9 3.61 13.58 -29.47
CA SER A 9 3.88 15.02 -29.63
C SER A 9 2.85 15.79 -30.46
N LEU A 10 1.74 15.17 -30.91
CA LEU A 10 0.82 15.80 -31.88
C LEU A 10 -0.67 15.62 -31.58
N ALA A 11 -1.06 15.51 -30.31
CA ALA A 11 -2.46 15.68 -29.92
C ALA A 11 -2.67 17.09 -29.37
N GLY A 12 -3.29 17.96 -30.18
CA GLY A 12 -3.59 19.34 -29.82
C GLY A 12 -4.66 19.43 -28.73
N HIS A 13 -4.41 20.29 -27.74
CA HIS A 13 -5.43 20.80 -26.84
C HIS A 13 -5.66 22.28 -27.12
N GLY A 14 -6.92 22.61 -27.37
CA GLY A 14 -7.39 23.92 -27.81
C GLY A 14 -7.17 25.03 -26.78
N ASP A 15 -7.28 26.23 -27.32
CA ASP A 15 -7.20 27.54 -26.67
C ASP A 15 -8.15 27.64 -25.46
N HIS A 16 -7.60 27.39 -24.28
CA HIS A 16 -8.22 27.72 -23.00
C HIS A 16 -7.29 28.68 -22.24
N SER A 17 -7.85 29.82 -21.81
CA SER A 17 -7.11 30.84 -21.06
C SER A 17 -6.51 30.24 -19.79
N PRO A 18 -5.24 30.54 -19.46
CA PRO A 18 -4.58 29.99 -18.28
C PRO A 18 -5.39 30.17 -16.99
N SER A 19 -6.19 31.24 -16.86
CA SER A 19 -6.95 31.57 -15.65
C SER A 19 -8.18 30.69 -15.40
N GLU A 20 -8.82 30.15 -16.44
CA GLU A 20 -9.96 29.26 -16.30
C GLU A 20 -9.51 27.82 -16.02
N ALA A 21 -8.32 27.44 -16.52
CA ALA A 21 -7.69 26.17 -16.20
C ALA A 21 -7.30 26.05 -14.72
N ILE A 22 -6.92 27.15 -14.05
CA ILE A 22 -6.53 27.11 -12.61
C ILE A 22 -7.75 26.87 -11.73
N ALA A 23 -8.90 27.46 -12.07
CA ALA A 23 -10.14 27.26 -11.31
C ALA A 23 -10.68 25.81 -11.43
N GLU A 24 -10.54 25.17 -12.59
CA GLU A 24 -10.88 23.73 -12.74
C GLU A 24 -9.85 22.78 -12.11
N LEU A 25 -8.62 23.24 -11.88
CA LEU A 25 -7.59 22.48 -11.14
C LEU A 25 -7.83 22.51 -9.62
N GLU A 26 -8.47 23.56 -9.10
CA GLU A 26 -8.86 23.65 -7.69
C GLU A 26 -10.09 22.77 -7.36
N ASP A 27 -11.04 22.61 -8.29
CA ASP A 27 -12.20 21.70 -8.12
C ASP A 27 -11.81 20.21 -8.24
N ARG A 28 -10.73 19.91 -9.00
CA ARG A 28 -10.10 18.57 -9.04
C ARG A 28 -9.14 18.30 -7.88
N ALA A 29 -8.87 19.29 -7.04
CA ALA A 29 -8.08 19.15 -5.80
C ALA A 29 -8.95 18.70 -4.61
N GLY A 30 -10.12 18.13 -4.85
CA GLY A 30 -10.73 17.17 -3.94
C GLY A 30 -9.88 15.90 -3.88
N HIS A 31 -8.74 15.97 -3.19
CA HIS A 31 -8.08 14.79 -2.64
C HIS A 31 -9.02 14.18 -1.58
N GLU A 32 -10.08 13.53 -2.03
CA GLU A 32 -10.70 12.46 -1.25
C GLU A 32 -9.57 11.50 -0.92
N GLY A 33 -9.21 11.46 0.37
CA GLY A 33 -8.15 10.60 0.88
C GLY A 33 -8.43 9.18 0.42
N HIS A 34 -7.63 8.68 -0.51
CA HIS A 34 -7.54 7.25 -0.73
C HIS A 34 -7.02 6.67 0.58
N ASP A 35 -7.97 6.22 1.41
CA ASP A 35 -7.72 5.59 2.68
C ASP A 35 -6.83 4.39 2.38
N THR A 36 -5.55 4.51 2.75
CA THR A 36 -4.54 3.45 2.56
C THR A 36 -4.92 2.18 3.34
N GLY A 37 -5.98 2.23 4.18
CA GLY A 37 -6.61 1.10 4.85
C GLY A 37 -7.55 0.25 3.99
N SER A 38 -7.65 0.45 2.68
CA SER A 38 -8.52 -0.38 1.82
C SER A 38 -8.06 -1.84 1.71
N MET A 39 -6.81 -2.15 2.03
CA MET A 39 -6.26 -3.52 2.03
C MET A 39 -6.09 -4.05 3.46
N PRO A 40 -6.40 -5.33 3.74
CA PRO A 40 -6.22 -5.92 5.07
C PRO A 40 -4.81 -5.70 5.59
N GLY A 41 -4.70 -5.25 6.85
CA GLY A 41 -3.41 -5.04 7.52
C GLY A 41 -2.61 -3.80 7.11
N MET A 42 -3.05 -3.03 6.10
CA MET A 42 -2.34 -1.79 5.77
C MET A 42 -2.47 -0.76 6.89
N LEU A 43 -1.36 -0.11 7.22
CA LEU A 43 -1.36 0.97 8.20
C LEU A 43 -2.06 2.20 7.61
N THR A 44 -2.94 2.78 8.42
CA THR A 44 -3.56 4.08 8.17
C THR A 44 -2.57 5.22 8.45
N SER A 45 -2.82 6.40 7.88
CA SER A 45 -2.02 7.59 8.19
C SER A 45 -2.03 7.93 9.69
N ALA A 46 -3.13 7.65 10.40
CA ALA A 46 -3.22 7.87 11.84
C ALA A 46 -2.32 6.89 12.64
N GLN A 47 -2.23 5.63 12.22
CA GLN A 47 -1.32 4.66 12.84
C GLN A 47 0.15 5.01 12.58
N LEU A 48 0.47 5.50 11.38
CA LEU A 48 1.81 6.00 11.08
C LEU A 48 2.16 7.24 11.93
N ALA A 49 1.24 8.19 12.07
CA ALA A 49 1.43 9.35 12.95
C ALA A 49 1.63 8.91 14.41
N SER A 50 0.88 7.91 14.88
CA SER A 50 1.05 7.34 16.23
C SER A 50 2.45 6.74 16.43
N LEU A 51 3.03 6.12 15.40
CA LEU A 51 4.41 5.61 15.45
C LEU A 51 5.44 6.75 15.49
N GLU A 52 5.21 7.84 14.75
CA GLU A 52 6.10 9.01 14.74
C GLU A 52 6.11 9.77 16.08
N GLU A 53 4.96 9.77 16.77
CA GLU A 53 4.79 10.46 18.06
C GLU A 53 5.18 9.60 19.28
N ALA A 54 5.34 8.28 19.10
CA ALA A 54 5.63 7.36 20.19
C ALA A 54 6.99 7.63 20.85
N SER A 55 7.06 7.50 22.17
CA SER A 55 8.35 7.48 22.88
C SER A 55 9.13 6.21 22.53
N ASP A 56 10.47 6.22 22.69
CA ASP A 56 11.30 5.03 22.47
C ASP A 56 10.79 3.78 23.22
N GLN A 57 10.22 3.98 24.41
CA GLN A 57 9.69 2.90 25.24
C GLN A 57 8.38 2.32 24.71
N GLU A 58 7.54 3.15 24.08
CA GLU A 58 6.22 2.75 23.54
C GLU A 58 6.33 2.27 22.09
N PHE A 59 7.28 2.83 21.33
CA PHE A 59 7.47 2.60 19.90
C PHE A 59 7.60 1.11 19.58
N THR A 60 8.39 0.37 20.34
CA THR A 60 8.63 -1.05 20.04
C THR A 60 7.36 -1.89 20.17
N ALA A 61 6.57 -1.67 21.22
CA ALA A 61 5.31 -2.39 21.40
C ALA A 61 4.31 -2.01 20.30
N LEU A 62 4.13 -0.71 20.04
CA LEU A 62 3.23 -0.22 19.01
C LEU A 62 3.62 -0.72 17.61
N TRP A 63 4.92 -0.71 17.30
CA TRP A 63 5.43 -1.21 16.03
C TRP A 63 5.17 -2.72 15.87
N LEU A 64 5.43 -3.52 16.91
CA LEU A 64 5.17 -4.96 16.88
C LEU A 64 3.68 -5.25 16.68
N GLU A 65 2.80 -4.57 17.41
CA GLU A 65 1.34 -4.73 17.27
C GLU A 65 0.87 -4.41 15.85
N LEU A 66 1.34 -3.29 15.28
CA LEU A 66 0.98 -2.87 13.93
C LEU A 66 1.56 -3.80 12.85
N MET A 67 2.78 -4.30 13.03
CA MET A 67 3.38 -5.25 12.09
C MET A 67 2.75 -6.63 12.15
N ILE A 68 2.29 -7.09 13.33
CA ILE A 68 1.49 -8.31 13.42
C ILE A 68 0.21 -8.15 12.58
N ALA A 69 -0.54 -7.05 12.77
CA ALA A 69 -1.76 -6.80 12.00
C ALA A 69 -1.48 -6.69 10.48
N HIS A 70 -0.37 -6.06 10.11
CA HIS A 70 0.07 -5.96 8.72
C HIS A 70 0.32 -7.32 8.08
N HIS A 71 1.09 -8.16 8.77
CA HIS A 71 1.41 -9.50 8.30
C HIS A 71 0.18 -10.40 8.25
N GLU A 72 -0.73 -10.30 9.22
CA GLU A 72 -2.00 -11.05 9.20
C GLU A 72 -2.83 -10.71 7.95
N GLY A 73 -2.93 -9.43 7.59
CA GLY A 73 -3.59 -9.00 6.37
C GLY A 73 -2.91 -9.51 5.09
N ALA A 74 -1.58 -9.51 5.07
CA ALA A 74 -0.83 -10.05 3.94
C ALA A 74 -0.96 -11.59 3.81
N VAL A 75 -1.04 -12.32 4.93
CA VAL A 75 -1.35 -13.77 4.94
C VAL A 75 -2.76 -14.03 4.40
N GLU A 76 -3.75 -13.22 4.76
CA GLU A 76 -5.10 -13.31 4.21
C GLU A 76 -5.10 -13.15 2.68
N MET A 77 -4.43 -12.13 2.17
CA MET A 77 -4.30 -11.89 0.73
C MET A 77 -3.53 -13.01 0.02
N ALA A 78 -2.47 -13.52 0.63
CA ALA A 78 -1.70 -14.64 0.10
C ALA A 78 -2.57 -15.89 -0.05
N ARG A 79 -3.37 -16.23 0.96
CA ARG A 79 -4.33 -17.34 0.90
C ARG A 79 -5.38 -17.15 -0.19
N ALA A 80 -5.88 -15.94 -0.38
CA ALA A 80 -6.83 -15.63 -1.46
C ALA A 80 -6.19 -15.86 -2.85
N GLN A 81 -4.93 -15.47 -3.03
CA GLN A 81 -4.17 -15.71 -4.26
C GLN A 81 -3.91 -17.21 -4.48
N GLN A 82 -3.61 -17.99 -3.44
CA GLN A 82 -3.48 -19.44 -3.56
C GLN A 82 -4.79 -20.12 -3.97
N ALA A 83 -5.92 -19.66 -3.43
CA ALA A 83 -7.22 -20.27 -3.70
C ALA A 83 -7.76 -19.99 -5.11
N THR A 84 -7.46 -18.81 -5.68
CA THR A 84 -8.10 -18.33 -6.91
C THR A 84 -7.14 -17.98 -8.05
N GLY A 85 -5.84 -17.91 -7.76
CA GLY A 85 -4.81 -17.52 -8.72
C GLY A 85 -4.58 -18.57 -9.81
N THR A 86 -4.39 -18.10 -11.04
CA THR A 86 -4.16 -18.97 -12.22
C THR A 86 -2.74 -18.87 -12.76
N PHE A 87 -2.03 -17.79 -12.46
CA PHE A 87 -0.63 -17.60 -12.83
C PHE A 87 0.28 -18.26 -11.79
N ARG A 88 0.84 -19.44 -12.13
CA ARG A 88 1.60 -20.27 -11.17
C ARG A 88 2.71 -19.53 -10.40
N PRO A 89 3.56 -18.70 -11.03
CA PRO A 89 4.60 -18.00 -10.26
C PRO A 89 4.05 -17.05 -9.18
N ALA A 90 2.86 -16.49 -9.37
CA ALA A 90 2.23 -15.67 -8.33
C ALA A 90 1.61 -16.51 -7.20
N VAL A 91 1.13 -17.71 -7.50
CA VAL A 91 0.65 -18.67 -6.47
C VAL A 91 1.84 -19.16 -5.64
N GLU A 92 2.94 -19.55 -6.28
CA GLU A 92 4.18 -19.99 -5.60
C GLU A 92 4.77 -18.87 -4.72
N LEU A 93 4.67 -17.61 -5.16
CA LEU A 93 5.06 -16.46 -4.32
C LEU A 93 4.11 -16.29 -3.13
N ALA A 94 2.80 -16.47 -3.31
CA ALA A 94 1.83 -16.37 -2.23
C ALA A 94 2.02 -17.47 -1.17
N GLU A 95 2.39 -18.69 -1.56
CA GLU A 95 2.77 -19.75 -0.62
C GLU A 95 3.98 -19.35 0.24
N GLN A 96 5.03 -18.79 -0.38
CA GLN A 96 6.22 -18.31 0.32
C GLN A 96 5.90 -17.17 1.29
N ILE A 97 5.02 -16.24 0.90
CA ILE A 97 4.59 -15.12 1.74
C ILE A 97 3.82 -15.62 2.96
N GLU A 98 2.91 -16.58 2.80
CA GLU A 98 2.19 -17.17 3.93
C GLU A 98 3.15 -17.83 4.91
N GLU A 99 4.09 -18.65 4.41
CA GLU A 99 5.07 -19.34 5.24
C GLU A 99 5.94 -18.36 6.03
N SER A 100 6.59 -17.41 5.35
CA SER A 100 7.53 -16.50 6.00
C SER A 100 6.83 -15.57 6.99
N GLN A 101 5.69 -14.99 6.62
CA GLN A 101 5.02 -14.01 7.48
C GLN A 101 4.32 -14.65 8.67
N THR A 102 3.90 -15.93 8.57
CA THR A 102 3.43 -16.67 9.75
C THR A 102 4.54 -16.85 10.79
N VAL A 103 5.77 -17.15 10.36
CA VAL A 103 6.92 -17.27 11.26
C VAL A 103 7.28 -15.92 11.89
N GLU A 104 7.22 -14.84 11.12
CA GLU A 104 7.48 -13.49 11.62
C GLU A 104 6.41 -13.03 12.62
N ILE A 105 5.13 -13.34 12.40
CA ILE A 105 4.05 -13.08 13.37
C ILE A 105 4.35 -13.77 14.71
N GLU A 106 4.70 -15.05 14.71
CA GLU A 106 5.01 -15.78 15.94
C GLU A 106 6.24 -15.21 16.65
N THR A 107 7.24 -14.78 15.87
CA THR A 107 8.42 -14.09 16.42
C THR A 107 8.02 -12.79 17.11
N MET A 108 7.22 -11.94 16.46
CA MET A 108 6.76 -10.67 17.01
C MET A 108 5.87 -10.84 18.25
N ARG A 109 4.98 -11.84 18.25
CA ARG A 109 4.19 -12.20 19.44
C ARG A 109 5.07 -12.61 20.62
N GLY A 110 6.13 -13.38 20.36
CA GLY A 110 7.12 -13.74 21.38
C GLY A 110 7.90 -12.55 21.92
N LEU A 111 8.08 -11.48 21.14
CA LEU A 111 8.73 -10.24 21.58
C LEU A 111 7.81 -9.33 22.41
N LEU A 112 6.49 -9.41 22.23
CA LEU A 112 5.52 -8.64 23.03
C LEU A 112 5.34 -9.18 24.46
N GLY A 113 5.58 -10.48 24.66
CA GLY A 113 5.53 -11.14 25.97
C GLY A 113 4.30 -11.99 26.18
#